data_AF-A0A352NXS6-F1
#
_entry.id   AF-A0A352NXS6-F1
#
_cell.length_a   1.000
_cell.length_b   1.000
_cell.length_c   1.000
_cell.angle_alpha   90.00
_cell.angle_beta   90.00
_cell.angle_gamma   90.00
#
_symmetry.space_group_name_H-M   'P 1'
#
loop_
_entity.id
_entity.type
_entity.pdbx_description
1 polymer ?
#
loop_
_entity_poly.entity_id
_entity_poly.type
_entity_poly.pdbx_seq_one_letter_code
_entity_poly.pdbx_strand_id
1 'polypeptide(L)'
;MKWFINVYKIKKKTILLFLALFYIIVLLCFGIVYWDIANRSNGEFFIFQDDINIDRKINMFERDLDIEMCSSELKNSIKSLLLSNEYKRPVAKLEFVDDSNPLVNVFSFEKVLGGEWANYYYLLFKNEGITHIAVENLGPNKISGRFDSYRIKVDFYKIDGNPKLKSFRIYTRSFSNDFKKVCTRYMWVNEYPVLYSGFPGNGYFYYPLNFYFPELVKNSISFLDDSPLVLKSVMNEKLRYPLWNFMYFSAVTMTTLGYGDIVPNSTIVRILVMIETITGVTIVGMFASCLFWNRG
;
A
#
# COMPACT_ATOMS: atom_id res chain seq x y z
N MET A 1 -37.57 -27.04 -42.53
CA MET A 1 -37.72 -28.38 -41.91
C MET A 1 -36.48 -29.30 -42.03
N LYS A 2 -35.62 -29.17 -43.05
CA LYS A 2 -34.39 -29.99 -43.20
C LYS A 2 -33.27 -29.73 -42.18
N TRP A 3 -33.24 -28.54 -41.54
CA TRP A 3 -32.19 -28.19 -40.58
C TRP A 3 -32.29 -28.97 -39.25
N PHE A 4 -33.51 -29.19 -38.76
CA PHE A 4 -33.77 -29.97 -37.53
C PHE A 4 -33.36 -31.45 -37.66
N ILE A 5 -33.45 -32.03 -38.85
CA ILE A 5 -33.10 -33.44 -39.11
C ILE A 5 -31.58 -33.67 -38.99
N ASN A 6 -30.76 -32.65 -39.26
CA ASN A 6 -29.30 -32.79 -39.24
C ASN A 6 -28.71 -32.72 -37.82
N VAL A 7 -29.40 -32.06 -36.88
CA VAL A 7 -28.99 -31.96 -35.47
C VAL A 7 -29.00 -33.34 -34.79
N TYR A 8 -29.88 -34.25 -35.22
CA TYR A 8 -30.04 -35.59 -34.63
C TYR A 8 -28.80 -36.49 -34.85
N LYS A 9 -28.02 -36.25 -35.91
CA LYS A 9 -26.78 -36.99 -36.23
C LYS A 9 -25.55 -36.52 -35.45
N ILE A 10 -25.63 -35.41 -34.72
CA ILE A 10 -24.49 -34.88 -33.97
C ILE A 10 -24.20 -35.80 -32.78
N LYS A 11 -22.94 -36.23 -32.63
CA LYS A 11 -22.51 -37.05 -31.50
C LYS A 11 -22.63 -36.23 -30.21
N LYS A 12 -23.13 -36.84 -29.13
CA LYS A 12 -23.24 -36.23 -27.79
C LYS A 12 -21.98 -35.47 -27.36
N LYS A 13 -20.80 -36.06 -27.59
CA LYS A 13 -19.49 -35.44 -27.30
C LYS A 13 -19.28 -34.10 -28.01
N THR A 14 -19.74 -33.97 -29.26
CA THR A 14 -19.62 -32.73 -30.04
C THR A 14 -20.53 -31.62 -29.49
N ILE A 15 -21.74 -31.97 -29.05
CA ILE A 15 -22.68 -31.01 -28.43
C ILE A 15 -22.10 -30.50 -27.10
N LEU A 16 -21.60 -31.40 -26.25
CA LEU A 16 -20.97 -31.04 -24.97
C LEU A 16 -19.74 -30.17 -25.18
N LEU A 17 -18.88 -30.49 -26.16
CA LEU A 17 -17.72 -29.67 -26.50
C LEU A 17 -18.14 -28.26 -26.96
N PHE A 18 -19.18 -28.16 -27.79
CA PHE A 18 -19.70 -26.89 -28.25
C PHE A 18 -20.24 -26.04 -27.10
N LEU A 19 -21.04 -26.63 -26.20
CA LEU A 19 -21.56 -25.94 -25.01
C LEU A 19 -20.43 -25.47 -24.08
N ALA A 20 -19.39 -26.29 -23.87
CA ALA A 20 -18.24 -25.92 -23.07
C ALA A 20 -17.45 -24.76 -23.70
N LEU A 21 -17.24 -24.79 -25.02
CA LEU A 21 -16.56 -23.72 -25.75
C LEU A 21 -17.41 -22.43 -25.74
N PHE A 22 -18.72 -22.55 -25.90
CA PHE A 22 -19.65 -21.43 -25.81
C PHE A 22 -19.65 -20.80 -24.41
N TYR A 23 -19.63 -21.63 -23.35
CA TYR A 23 -19.49 -21.17 -21.97
C TYR A 23 -18.22 -20.33 -21.78
N ILE A 24 -17.07 -20.84 -22.23
CA ILE A 24 -15.79 -20.13 -22.14
C ILE A 24 -15.84 -18.82 -22.94
N ILE A 25 -16.38 -18.83 -24.16
CA ILE A 25 -16.48 -17.60 -24.97
C ILE A 25 -17.33 -16.55 -24.27
N VAL A 26 -18.49 -16.91 -23.72
CA VAL A 26 -19.37 -15.99 -23.00
C VAL A 26 -18.62 -15.37 -21.81
N LEU A 27 -17.97 -16.20 -21.00
CA LEU A 27 -17.16 -15.75 -19.86
C LEU A 27 -16.06 -14.77 -20.29
N LEU A 28 -15.26 -15.11 -21.30
CA LEU A 28 -14.19 -14.23 -21.77
C LEU A 28 -14.75 -12.91 -22.33
N CYS A 29 -15.84 -12.97 -23.09
CA CYS A 29 -16.48 -11.78 -23.66
C CYS A 29 -16.99 -10.83 -22.58
N PHE A 30 -17.74 -11.33 -21.59
CA PHE A 30 -18.23 -10.48 -20.50
C PHE A 30 -17.08 -9.94 -19.65
N GLY A 31 -16.07 -10.75 -19.33
CA GLY A 31 -14.88 -10.28 -18.63
C GLY A 31 -14.15 -9.14 -19.35
N ILE A 32 -14.00 -9.21 -20.68
CA ILE A 32 -13.41 -8.12 -21.49
C ILE A 32 -14.31 -6.88 -21.48
N VAL A 33 -15.64 -7.05 -21.60
CA VAL A 33 -16.60 -5.94 -21.56
C VAL A 33 -16.55 -5.22 -20.21
N TYR A 34 -16.55 -5.95 -19.09
CA TYR A 34 -16.44 -5.35 -17.76
C TYR A 34 -15.11 -4.64 -17.56
N TRP A 35 -14.01 -5.23 -18.03
CA TRP A 35 -12.70 -4.60 -17.99
C TRP A 35 -12.65 -3.28 -18.79
N ASP A 36 -13.21 -3.25 -20.00
CA ASP A 36 -13.28 -2.02 -20.80
C ASP A 36 -14.15 -0.95 -20.10
N ILE A 37 -15.32 -1.34 -19.57
CA ILE A 37 -16.19 -0.42 -18.83
C ILE A 37 -15.49 0.12 -17.59
N ALA A 38 -14.83 -0.71 -16.80
CA ALA A 38 -14.14 -0.29 -15.59
C ALA A 38 -13.02 0.70 -15.89
N ASN A 39 -12.22 0.45 -16.94
CA ASN A 39 -11.16 1.36 -17.32
C ASN A 39 -11.67 2.68 -17.92
N ARG A 40 -12.75 2.66 -18.72
CA ARG A 40 -13.36 3.89 -19.26
C ARG A 40 -14.04 4.74 -18.19
N SER A 41 -14.65 4.10 -17.19
CA SER A 41 -15.31 4.77 -16.07
C SER A 41 -14.38 5.06 -14.89
N ASN A 42 -13.07 4.76 -15.00
CA ASN A 42 -12.13 4.79 -13.87
C ASN A 42 -12.60 4.00 -12.63
N GLY A 43 -13.47 3.01 -12.83
CA GLY A 43 -14.02 2.16 -11.78
C GLY A 43 -15.29 2.70 -11.13
N GLU A 44 -15.79 3.89 -11.46
CA GLU A 44 -16.99 4.47 -10.84
C GLU A 44 -18.25 3.59 -10.98
N PHE A 45 -18.28 2.74 -12.02
CA PHE A 45 -19.39 1.82 -12.27
C PHE A 45 -19.31 0.52 -11.46
N PHE A 46 -18.28 0.35 -10.64
CA PHE A 46 -18.07 -0.79 -9.77
C PHE A 46 -17.75 -0.32 -8.34
N ILE A 47 -18.09 -1.13 -7.36
CA ILE A 47 -17.60 -1.02 -5.99
C ILE A 47 -16.63 -2.16 -5.77
N PHE A 48 -15.45 -1.86 -5.26
CA PHE A 48 -14.42 -2.83 -4.95
C PHE A 48 -14.32 -2.97 -3.43
N GLN A 49 -14.33 -4.20 -2.93
CA GLN A 49 -14.19 -4.46 -1.49
C GLN A 49 -12.79 -4.05 -1.00
N ASP A 50 -11.76 -4.40 -1.77
CA ASP A 50 -10.40 -3.94 -1.59
C ASP A 50 -9.96 -3.10 -2.79
N ASP A 51 -9.05 -2.13 -2.59
CA ASP A 51 -8.43 -1.42 -3.71
C ASP A 51 -7.62 -2.41 -4.55
N ILE A 52 -8.20 -2.80 -5.69
CA ILE A 52 -7.63 -3.73 -6.67
C ILE A 52 -6.19 -3.34 -7.06
N ASN A 53 -5.88 -2.05 -7.04
CA ASN A 53 -4.58 -1.55 -7.45
C ASN A 53 -3.63 -1.30 -6.26
N ILE A 54 -3.97 -1.74 -5.05
CA ILE A 54 -3.16 -1.46 -3.85
C ILE A 54 -1.72 -1.96 -3.98
N ASP A 55 -1.51 -3.19 -4.46
CA ASP A 55 -0.16 -3.74 -4.66
C ASP A 55 0.62 -2.95 -5.70
N ARG A 56 -0.05 -2.46 -6.75
CA ARG A 56 0.60 -1.61 -7.75
C ARG A 56 0.96 -0.26 -7.16
N LYS A 57 0.07 0.35 -6.37
CA LYS A 57 0.36 1.60 -5.65
C LYS A 57 1.53 1.43 -4.69
N ILE A 58 1.62 0.31 -3.98
CA ILE A 58 2.77 0.01 -3.12
C ILE A 58 4.06 -0.05 -3.95
N ASN A 59 4.08 -0.80 -5.05
CA ASN A 59 5.27 -0.88 -5.90
C ASN A 59 5.68 0.47 -6.50
N MET A 60 4.71 1.35 -6.79
CA MET A 60 4.97 2.70 -7.29
C MET A 60 5.55 3.58 -6.19
N PHE A 61 5.00 3.50 -4.99
CA PHE A 61 5.54 4.18 -3.81
C PHE A 61 6.99 3.76 -3.52
N GLU A 62 7.29 2.45 -3.59
CA GLU A 62 8.64 1.91 -3.41
C GLU A 62 9.61 2.41 -4.49
N ARG A 63 9.20 2.38 -5.76
CA ARG A 63 10.01 2.82 -6.89
C ARG A 63 10.30 4.32 -6.85
N ASP A 64 9.28 5.13 -6.56
CA ASP A 64 9.40 6.59 -6.58
C ASP A 64 10.26 7.12 -5.41
N LEU A 65 10.50 6.29 -4.39
CA LEU A 65 11.42 6.55 -3.27
C LEU A 65 12.74 5.75 -3.34
N ASP A 66 12.97 5.00 -4.42
CA ASP A 66 14.17 4.17 -4.63
C ASP A 66 14.46 3.16 -3.50
N ILE A 67 13.41 2.48 -3.02
CA ILE A 67 13.53 1.49 -1.94
C ILE A 67 13.97 0.13 -2.53
N GLU A 68 15.27 -0.18 -2.48
CA GLU A 68 15.90 -1.33 -3.15
C GLU A 68 15.37 -2.73 -2.71
N MET A 69 14.93 -2.89 -1.45
CA MET A 69 14.37 -4.16 -0.94
C MET A 69 13.33 -3.90 0.16
N CYS A 70 12.06 -4.22 -0.06
CA CYS A 70 11.02 -4.01 0.94
C CYS A 70 10.76 -5.28 1.77
N SER A 71 11.06 -5.26 3.07
CA SER A 71 10.62 -6.33 3.98
C SER A 71 9.09 -6.44 4.02
N SER A 72 8.54 -7.62 4.32
CA SER A 72 7.08 -7.80 4.42
C SER A 72 6.43 -6.90 5.48
N GLU A 73 7.14 -6.62 6.57
CA GLU A 73 6.72 -5.67 7.61
C GLU A 73 6.60 -4.24 7.05
N LEU A 74 7.61 -3.77 6.31
CA LEU A 74 7.61 -2.45 5.69
C LEU A 74 6.49 -2.34 4.64
N LYS A 75 6.32 -3.37 3.80
CA LYS A 75 5.24 -3.44 2.81
C LYS A 75 3.86 -3.30 3.44
N ASN A 76 3.63 -3.97 4.57
CA ASN A 76 2.37 -3.85 5.32
C ASN A 76 2.18 -2.45 5.92
N SER A 77 3.25 -1.80 6.37
CA SER A 77 3.16 -0.41 6.85
C SER A 77 2.84 0.57 5.72
N ILE A 78 3.40 0.39 4.52
CA ILE A 78 3.05 1.20 3.34
C ILE A 78 1.58 0.97 2.97
N LYS A 79 1.12 -0.29 2.98
CA LYS A 79 -0.30 -0.61 2.77
C LYS A 79 -1.21 0.11 3.78
N SER A 80 -0.84 0.14 5.06
CA SER A 80 -1.58 0.87 6.10
C SER A 80 -1.66 2.36 5.79
N LEU A 81 -0.54 2.99 5.40
CA LEU A 81 -0.51 4.39 4.99
C LEU A 81 -1.41 4.67 3.78
N LEU A 82 -1.41 3.81 2.76
CA LEU A 82 -2.25 3.98 1.58
C LEU A 82 -3.75 3.83 1.88
N LEU A 83 -4.12 2.94 2.80
CA LEU A 83 -5.51 2.74 3.23
C LEU A 83 -6.00 3.80 4.23
N SER A 84 -5.06 4.48 4.88
CA SER A 84 -5.35 5.58 5.80
C SER A 84 -5.71 6.88 5.06
N ASN A 85 -6.17 7.89 5.80
CA ASN A 85 -6.41 9.24 5.26
C ASN A 85 -5.15 10.15 5.27
N GLU A 86 -3.96 9.58 5.46
CA GLU A 86 -2.72 10.34 5.61
C GLU A 86 -2.33 11.14 4.36
N TYR A 87 -2.63 10.60 3.17
CA TYR A 87 -2.39 11.28 1.88
C TYR A 87 -3.19 12.58 1.70
N LYS A 88 -4.25 12.79 2.49
CA LYS A 88 -5.07 14.02 2.48
C LYS A 88 -4.47 15.13 3.33
N ARG A 89 -3.49 14.83 4.18
CA ARG A 89 -2.90 15.84 5.08
C ARG A 89 -2.25 16.97 4.28
N PRO A 90 -2.39 18.24 4.71
CA PRO A 90 -1.67 19.33 4.10
C PRO A 90 -0.19 19.23 4.44
N VAL A 91 0.64 19.40 3.42
CA VAL A 91 2.09 19.27 3.51
C VAL A 91 2.74 20.48 2.86
N ALA A 92 3.73 21.09 3.52
CA ALA A 92 4.64 22.05 2.89
C ALA A 92 6.07 21.57 2.91
N LYS A 93 6.80 21.95 1.87
CA LYS A 93 8.22 21.72 1.72
C LYS A 93 8.95 23.04 1.99
N LEU A 94 9.87 23.04 2.96
CA LEU A 94 10.67 24.21 3.34
C LEU A 94 12.15 23.88 3.18
N GLU A 95 12.87 24.73 2.44
CA GLU A 95 14.32 24.64 2.30
C GLU A 95 14.98 25.44 3.41
N PHE A 96 15.87 24.81 4.17
CA PHE A 96 16.72 25.51 5.11
C PHE A 96 18.12 25.64 4.54
N VAL A 97 18.62 26.86 4.45
CA VAL A 97 20.03 27.14 4.14
C VAL A 97 20.81 26.97 5.45
N ASP A 98 21.47 25.83 5.61
CA ASP A 98 22.49 25.60 6.64
C ASP A 98 23.77 25.15 5.92
N ASP A 99 24.94 25.61 6.38
CA ASP A 99 26.22 25.65 5.64
C ASP A 99 26.81 24.28 5.21
N SER A 100 26.09 23.18 5.41
CA SER A 100 26.54 21.82 5.10
C SER A 100 25.65 21.01 4.16
N ASN A 101 24.39 21.39 3.94
CA ASN A 101 23.51 20.89 2.87
C ASN A 101 22.12 21.54 3.00
N PRO A 102 21.44 21.95 1.90
CA PRO A 102 20.04 22.36 1.97
C PRO A 102 19.16 21.14 2.28
N LEU A 103 18.87 20.93 3.56
CA LEU A 103 17.90 19.92 3.99
C LEU A 103 16.51 20.47 3.77
N VAL A 104 15.78 19.81 2.89
CA VAL A 104 14.41 20.17 2.60
C VAL A 104 13.51 19.37 3.54
N ASN A 105 12.86 20.09 4.46
CA ASN A 105 11.98 19.47 5.44
C ASN A 105 10.53 19.59 4.97
N VAL A 106 9.77 18.56 5.26
CA VAL A 106 8.39 18.43 4.84
C VAL A 106 7.51 18.48 6.09
N PHE A 107 6.53 19.38 6.19
CA PHE A 107 5.78 19.65 7.44
C PHE A 107 4.31 19.30 7.35
N SER A 108 3.74 18.81 8.45
CA SER A 108 2.29 18.74 8.64
C SER A 108 1.79 19.95 9.45
N PHE A 109 0.89 20.74 8.87
CA PHE A 109 0.43 21.99 9.52
C PHE A 109 -0.66 21.80 10.56
N GLU A 110 -1.33 20.64 10.56
CA GLU A 110 -2.56 20.46 11.33
C GLU A 110 -2.41 19.57 12.56
N LYS A 111 -1.46 18.62 12.56
CA LYS A 111 -1.22 17.68 13.66
C LYS A 111 0.17 17.05 13.58
N VAL A 112 0.59 16.44 14.69
CA VAL A 112 1.77 15.56 14.72
C VAL A 112 1.60 14.36 13.78
N LEU A 113 2.70 13.73 13.38
CA LEU A 113 2.71 12.64 12.41
C LEU A 113 1.86 11.44 12.88
N GLY A 114 2.02 11.03 14.14
CA GLY A 114 1.29 9.93 14.75
C GLY A 114 1.88 8.54 14.44
N GLY A 115 1.16 7.50 14.88
CA GLY A 115 1.66 6.13 14.91
C GLY A 115 1.95 5.49 13.54
N GLU A 116 1.11 5.76 12.53
CA GLU A 116 1.30 5.19 11.18
C GLU A 116 2.64 5.58 10.57
N TRP A 117 2.97 6.88 10.61
CA TRP A 117 4.26 7.39 10.13
C TRP A 117 5.42 6.95 11.02
N ALA A 118 5.24 6.90 12.34
CA ALA A 118 6.26 6.38 13.25
C ALA A 118 6.63 4.93 12.93
N ASN A 119 5.63 4.09 12.67
CA ASN A 119 5.86 2.70 12.28
C ASN A 119 6.54 2.60 10.91
N TYR A 120 6.07 3.38 9.92
CA TYR A 120 6.67 3.43 8.59
C TYR A 120 8.15 3.80 8.63
N TYR A 121 8.50 4.94 9.26
CA TYR A 121 9.89 5.38 9.31
C TYR A 121 10.77 4.43 10.13
N TYR A 122 10.26 3.88 11.23
CA TYR A 122 11.00 2.86 11.99
C TYR A 122 11.35 1.66 11.11
N LEU A 123 10.39 1.13 10.36
CA LEU A 123 10.59 -0.01 9.48
C LEU A 123 11.47 0.35 8.28
N LEU A 124 11.36 1.57 7.74
CA LEU A 124 12.19 2.06 6.64
C LEU A 124 13.68 2.07 7.05
N PHE A 125 14.02 2.74 8.15
CA PHE A 125 15.40 2.80 8.61
C PHE A 125 15.92 1.44 9.11
N LYS A 126 15.07 0.62 9.73
CA LYS A 126 15.41 -0.78 10.07
C LYS A 126 15.77 -1.58 8.81
N ASN A 127 15.01 -1.38 7.73
CA ASN A 127 15.21 -2.04 6.44
C ASN A 127 16.51 -1.58 5.75
N GLU A 128 16.90 -0.32 5.90
CA GLU A 128 18.23 0.18 5.51
C GLU A 128 19.38 -0.38 6.37
N GLY A 129 19.06 -1.16 7.41
CA GLY A 129 20.03 -1.79 8.32
C GLY A 129 20.47 -0.88 9.46
N ILE A 130 19.82 0.26 9.69
CA ILE A 130 20.13 1.13 10.82
C ILE A 130 19.71 0.44 12.12
N THR A 131 20.57 0.57 13.12
CA THR A 131 20.39 -0.11 14.41
C THR A 131 20.26 0.88 15.56
N HIS A 132 20.91 2.04 15.47
CA HIS A 132 21.00 3.00 16.56
C HIS A 132 20.85 4.43 16.07
N ILE A 133 20.42 5.30 16.98
CA ILE A 133 20.36 6.74 16.81
C ILE A 133 21.07 7.47 17.94
N ALA A 134 21.59 8.66 17.67
CA ALA A 134 21.98 9.63 18.68
C ALA A 134 21.19 10.92 18.45
N VAL A 135 20.73 11.55 19.52
CA VAL A 135 19.83 12.70 19.45
C VAL A 135 20.47 13.89 20.14
N GLU A 136 20.47 15.03 19.46
CA GLU A 136 20.97 16.30 19.95
C GLU A 136 19.82 17.32 19.92
N ASN A 137 19.49 17.88 21.09
CA ASN A 137 18.47 18.91 21.21
C ASN A 137 19.07 20.27 20.84
N LEU A 138 18.58 20.91 19.79
CA LEU A 138 19.03 22.23 19.33
C LEU A 138 18.20 23.37 19.94
N GLY A 139 17.24 23.05 20.79
CA GLY A 139 16.42 24.01 21.52
C GLY A 139 15.03 24.26 20.90
N PRO A 140 14.23 25.12 21.55
CA PRO A 140 12.90 25.48 21.08
C PRO A 140 13.01 26.22 19.74
N ASN A 141 12.22 25.81 18.77
CA ASN A 141 12.16 26.44 17.45
C ASN A 141 10.73 26.34 16.92
N LYS A 142 9.98 27.43 17.10
CA LYS A 142 8.55 27.47 16.75
C LYS A 142 8.36 27.74 15.26
N ILE A 143 8.00 26.70 14.53
CA ILE A 143 7.69 26.81 13.09
C ILE A 143 6.22 27.11 12.82
N SER A 144 5.32 26.64 13.69
CA SER A 144 3.87 26.88 13.57
C SER A 144 3.34 27.51 14.84
N GLY A 145 2.42 28.48 14.69
CA GLY A 145 1.73 29.10 15.82
C GLY A 145 1.02 28.08 16.72
N ARG A 146 0.63 26.94 16.17
CA ARG A 146 -0.12 25.87 16.86
C ARG A 146 0.73 24.92 17.71
N PHE A 147 2.04 24.80 17.45
CA PHE A 147 2.89 23.78 18.09
C PHE A 147 4.15 24.39 18.69
N ASP A 148 4.39 24.11 19.97
CA ASP A 148 5.63 24.44 20.65
C ASP A 148 6.66 23.36 20.33
N SER A 149 7.30 23.54 19.18
CA SER A 149 8.23 22.58 18.56
C SER A 149 9.66 22.82 18.99
N TYR A 150 10.41 21.72 19.14
CA TYR A 150 11.84 21.70 19.39
C TYR A 150 12.55 21.15 18.17
N ARG A 151 13.59 21.85 17.70
CA ARG A 151 14.44 21.35 16.63
C ARG A 151 15.41 20.36 17.25
N ILE A 152 15.38 19.12 16.76
CA ILE A 152 16.32 18.09 17.18
C ILE A 152 17.07 17.56 15.96
N LYS A 153 18.33 17.21 16.18
CA LYS A 153 19.18 16.55 15.20
C LYS A 153 19.31 15.09 15.58
N VAL A 154 19.03 14.21 14.63
CA VAL A 154 19.08 12.76 14.79
C VAL A 154 20.14 12.22 13.85
N ASP A 155 21.18 11.63 14.43
CA ASP A 155 22.22 10.93 13.71
C ASP A 155 21.92 9.43 13.73
N PHE A 156 21.96 8.77 12.57
CA PHE A 156 21.62 7.35 12.40
C PHE A 156 22.89 6.51 12.18
N TYR A 157 22.95 5.34 12.81
CA TYR A 157 24.15 4.51 12.87
C TYR A 157 23.90 3.02 12.59
N LYS A 158 24.90 2.40 11.96
CA LYS A 158 25.08 0.95 11.87
C LYS A 158 26.13 0.51 12.87
N ILE A 159 25.89 -0.61 13.55
CA ILE A 159 26.93 -1.26 14.35
C ILE A 159 27.91 -1.93 13.39
N ASP A 160 29.19 -1.64 13.57
CA ASP A 160 30.27 -2.26 12.81
C ASP A 160 30.71 -3.55 13.50
N GLY A 161 30.20 -4.69 13.02
CA GLY A 161 30.77 -6.05 13.13
C GLY A 161 31.11 -6.64 14.50
N ASN A 162 31.08 -5.88 15.60
CA ASN A 162 31.52 -6.32 16.91
C ASN A 162 30.45 -7.25 17.51
N PRO A 163 30.69 -8.57 17.59
CA PRO A 163 29.67 -9.55 17.96
C PRO A 163 29.20 -9.41 19.41
N LYS A 164 29.90 -8.63 20.24
CA LYS A 164 29.52 -8.35 21.63
C LYS A 164 28.49 -7.24 21.73
N LEU A 165 28.38 -6.37 20.72
CA LEU A 165 27.40 -5.29 20.70
C LEU A 165 26.04 -5.84 20.28
N LYS A 166 25.00 -5.45 21.02
CA LYS A 166 23.64 -5.90 20.80
C LYS A 166 22.81 -4.73 20.30
N SER A 167 22.01 -4.97 19.26
CA SER A 167 21.15 -3.95 18.62
C SER A 167 20.15 -3.27 19.56
N PHE A 168 19.86 -3.88 20.71
CA PHE A 168 18.85 -3.44 21.68
C PHE A 168 19.45 -2.80 22.95
N ARG A 169 20.76 -2.52 22.99
CA ARG A 169 21.42 -1.92 24.16
C ARG A 169 21.79 -0.46 23.92
N ILE A 170 21.81 0.33 24.99
CA ILE A 170 22.26 1.72 24.97
C ILE A 170 23.77 1.76 25.17
N TYR A 171 24.47 2.59 24.39
CA TYR A 171 25.94 2.74 24.47
C TYR A 171 26.34 4.19 24.70
N THR A 172 27.43 4.41 25.44
CA THR A 172 27.99 5.75 25.64
C THR A 172 28.91 6.12 24.48
N ARG A 173 29.31 7.40 24.40
CA ARG A 173 30.29 7.93 23.42
C ARG A 173 31.62 7.16 23.36
N SER A 174 32.01 6.43 24.40
CA SER A 174 33.23 5.61 24.41
C SER A 174 33.28 4.55 23.30
N PHE A 175 32.12 4.12 22.80
CA PHE A 175 32.00 3.12 21.72
C PHE A 175 31.98 3.73 20.32
N SER A 176 32.31 5.02 20.14
CA SER A 176 32.17 5.72 18.85
C SER A 176 32.82 5.02 17.65
N ASN A 177 33.93 4.30 17.85
CA ASN A 177 34.61 3.55 16.79
C ASN A 177 33.81 2.34 16.26
N ASP A 178 32.89 1.78 17.06
CA ASP A 178 32.05 0.65 16.67
C ASP A 178 30.75 1.09 15.96
N PHE A 179 30.49 2.40 15.86
CA PHE A 179 29.27 2.96 15.27
C PHE A 179 29.59 3.73 13.99
N LYS A 180 29.24 3.17 12.85
CA LYS A 180 29.35 3.85 11.55
C LYS A 180 28.13 4.73 11.32
N LYS A 181 28.35 6.04 11.28
CA LYS A 181 27.30 7.02 10.93
C LYS A 181 26.86 6.83 9.47
N VAL A 182 25.55 6.72 9.26
CA VAL A 182 24.93 6.56 7.94
C VAL A 182 24.44 7.90 7.42
N CYS A 183 23.61 8.59 8.20
CA CYS A 183 23.02 9.86 7.82
C CYS A 183 22.64 10.71 9.04
N THR A 184 22.29 11.96 8.77
CA THR A 184 21.70 12.88 9.74
C THR A 184 20.36 13.36 9.20
N ARG A 185 19.37 13.47 10.08
CA ARG A 185 18.09 14.15 9.81
C ARG A 185 17.81 15.17 10.91
N TYR A 186 17.05 16.19 10.55
CA TYR A 186 16.55 17.18 11.49
C TYR A 186 15.04 17.00 11.56
N MET A 187 14.50 17.13 12.76
CA MET A 187 13.06 17.01 12.96
C MET A 187 12.57 18.00 14.02
N TRP A 188 11.31 18.39 13.88
CA TRP A 188 10.62 19.26 14.81
C TRP A 188 9.66 18.41 15.61
N VAL A 189 9.93 18.27 16.90
CA VAL A 189 9.15 17.44 17.81
C VAL A 189 8.35 18.32 18.74
N ASN A 190 7.04 18.09 18.79
CA ASN A 190 6.16 18.76 19.73
C ASN A 190 6.46 18.27 21.16
N GLU A 191 6.53 19.19 22.12
CA GLU A 191 6.66 18.86 23.55
C GLU A 191 7.89 17.97 23.91
N TYR A 192 8.98 18.08 23.15
CA TYR A 192 10.21 17.30 23.35
C TYR A 192 10.77 17.29 24.79
N PRO A 193 10.74 18.38 25.59
CA PRO A 193 11.25 18.34 26.97
C PRO A 193 10.49 17.36 27.87
N VAL A 194 9.18 17.20 27.66
CA VAL A 194 8.36 16.25 28.42
C VAL A 194 8.79 14.82 28.06
N LEU A 195 9.01 14.55 26.77
CA LEU A 195 9.55 13.29 26.30
C LEU A 195 10.94 13.03 26.91
N TYR A 196 11.85 14.01 26.85
CA TYR A 196 13.24 13.87 27.29
C TYR A 196 13.40 13.66 28.81
N SER A 197 12.52 14.27 29.62
CA SER A 197 12.59 14.18 31.08
C SER A 197 12.39 12.77 31.65
N GLY A 198 11.83 11.83 30.86
CA GLY A 198 11.58 10.44 31.26
C GLY A 198 12.74 9.46 31.00
N PHE A 199 13.87 9.89 30.44
CA PHE A 199 14.90 8.98 29.93
C PHE A 199 16.25 9.05 30.68
N PRO A 200 17.01 7.93 30.71
CA PRO A 200 18.17 7.82 31.58
C PRO A 200 19.38 8.63 31.08
N GLY A 201 19.75 9.66 31.85
CA GLY A 201 21.13 10.12 32.00
C GLY A 201 21.48 11.46 31.34
N ASN A 202 22.29 12.26 32.06
CA ASN A 202 23.01 13.40 31.50
C ASN A 202 24.22 12.87 30.68
N GLY A 203 24.09 12.74 29.36
CA GLY A 203 25.21 12.30 28.51
C GLY A 203 24.84 12.05 27.04
N TYR A 204 25.85 11.90 26.18
CA TYR A 204 25.68 11.52 24.78
C TYR A 204 25.66 10.00 24.64
N PHE A 205 24.52 9.46 24.18
CA PHE A 205 24.29 8.02 24.05
C PHE A 205 23.84 7.64 22.64
N TYR A 206 24.19 6.41 22.26
CA TYR A 206 23.62 5.69 21.12
C TYR A 206 22.46 4.85 21.65
N TYR A 207 21.24 5.21 21.24
CA TYR A 207 20.02 4.50 21.58
C TYR A 207 19.65 3.50 20.48
N PRO A 208 19.15 2.31 20.82
CA PRO A 208 18.53 1.42 19.85
C PRO A 208 17.44 2.15 19.05
N LEU A 209 17.38 1.87 17.75
CA LEU A 209 16.41 2.50 16.85
C LEU A 209 14.97 2.31 17.36
N ASN A 210 14.62 1.12 17.86
CA ASN A 210 13.27 0.82 18.35
C ASN A 210 12.91 1.49 19.69
N PHE A 211 13.88 2.06 20.40
CA PHE A 211 13.65 2.58 21.75
C PHE A 211 13.06 3.99 21.72
N TYR A 212 13.77 4.94 21.09
CA TYR A 212 13.40 6.35 21.16
C TYR A 212 12.81 6.88 19.84
N PHE A 213 13.27 6.35 18.72
CA PHE A 213 12.93 6.88 17.41
C PHE A 213 11.42 6.88 17.10
N PRO A 214 10.64 5.79 17.36
CA PRO A 214 9.23 5.80 17.02
C PRO A 214 8.44 6.89 17.77
N GLU A 215 8.75 7.12 19.06
CA GLU A 215 8.06 8.16 19.83
C GLU A 215 8.46 9.57 19.38
N LEU A 216 9.71 9.77 18.96
CA LEU A 216 10.13 11.02 18.32
C LEU A 216 9.34 11.30 17.05
N VAL A 217 9.26 10.32 16.14
CA VAL A 217 8.55 10.48 14.88
C VAL A 217 7.06 10.71 15.13
N LYS A 218 6.44 9.94 16.02
CA LYS A 218 5.02 10.05 16.37
C LYS A 218 4.64 11.47 16.81
N ASN A 219 5.49 12.11 17.61
CA ASN A 219 5.27 13.48 18.11
C ASN A 219 5.90 14.56 17.22
N SER A 220 6.47 14.18 16.08
CA SER A 220 7.04 15.14 15.14
C SER A 220 5.95 15.87 14.35
N ILE A 221 6.22 17.10 13.93
CA ILE A 221 5.43 17.85 12.95
C ILE A 221 6.11 17.93 11.59
N SER A 222 7.30 17.33 11.45
CA SER A 222 8.09 17.27 10.22
C SER A 222 8.36 15.83 9.80
N PHE A 223 8.07 15.52 8.54
CA PHE A 223 8.49 14.31 7.86
C PHE A 223 10.00 14.34 7.57
N LEU A 224 10.58 13.15 7.39
CA LEU A 224 12.03 12.97 7.28
C LEU A 224 12.53 12.89 5.83
N ASP A 225 11.60 12.81 4.87
CA ASP A 225 11.84 12.73 3.43
C ASP A 225 10.56 13.14 2.65
N ASP A 226 10.58 12.87 1.34
CA ASP A 226 9.48 13.16 0.41
C ASP A 226 8.35 12.09 0.41
N SER A 227 8.39 11.08 1.28
CA SER A 227 7.36 10.04 1.41
C SER A 227 5.93 10.56 1.45
N PRO A 228 5.55 11.61 2.21
CA PRO A 228 4.17 12.10 2.20
C PRO A 228 3.75 12.72 0.84
N LEU A 229 4.69 13.27 0.08
CA LEU A 229 4.43 13.81 -1.25
C LEU A 229 4.23 12.67 -2.25
N VAL A 230 5.07 11.65 -2.19
CA VAL A 230 4.94 10.42 -2.98
C VAL A 230 3.64 9.68 -2.63
N LEU A 231 3.28 9.59 -1.35
CA LEU A 231 2.02 8.99 -0.92
C LEU A 231 0.83 9.70 -1.59
N LYS A 232 0.86 11.03 -1.62
CA LYS A 232 -0.18 11.84 -2.25
C LYS A 232 -0.19 11.68 -3.78
N SER A 233 0.97 11.61 -4.44
CA SER A 233 1.03 11.41 -5.89
C SER A 233 0.48 10.03 -6.29
N VAL A 234 0.93 8.98 -5.62
CA VAL A 234 0.51 7.58 -5.84
C VAL A 234 -1.00 7.42 -5.63
N MET A 235 -1.56 8.05 -4.59
CA MET A 235 -3.00 7.97 -4.32
C MET A 235 -3.86 8.72 -5.34
N ASN A 236 -3.32 9.76 -5.98
CA ASN A 236 -4.00 10.51 -7.03
C ASN A 236 -3.82 9.89 -8.43
N GLU A 237 -2.96 8.88 -8.55
CA GLU A 237 -2.67 8.27 -9.84
C GLU A 237 -3.82 7.38 -10.32
N LYS A 238 -4.23 7.60 -11.57
CA LYS A 238 -5.27 6.81 -12.22
C LYS A 238 -4.66 5.55 -12.84
N LEU A 239 -4.76 4.44 -12.13
CA LEU A 239 -4.27 3.15 -12.59
C LEU A 239 -5.34 2.40 -13.39
N ARG A 240 -4.93 1.82 -14.52
CA ARG A 240 -5.78 0.87 -15.27
C ARG A 240 -6.00 -0.38 -14.44
N TYR A 241 -7.24 -0.85 -14.36
CA TYR A 241 -7.55 -2.09 -13.69
C TYR A 241 -7.06 -3.30 -14.51
N PRO A 242 -6.54 -4.35 -13.85
CA PRO A 242 -6.08 -5.57 -14.51
C PRO A 242 -7.26 -6.37 -15.10
N LEU A 243 -7.06 -6.93 -16.30
CA LEU A 243 -8.08 -7.75 -16.99
C LEU A 243 -8.50 -8.96 -16.16
N TRP A 244 -7.56 -9.62 -15.49
CA TRP A 244 -7.82 -10.84 -14.74
C TRP A 244 -8.91 -10.66 -13.67
N ASN A 245 -8.97 -9.51 -13.00
CA ASN A 245 -10.00 -9.28 -11.97
C ASN A 245 -11.42 -9.28 -12.55
N PHE A 246 -11.59 -8.84 -13.80
CA PHE A 246 -12.90 -8.88 -14.46
C PHE A 246 -13.21 -10.23 -15.12
N MET A 247 -12.19 -11.00 -15.50
CA MET A 247 -12.37 -12.41 -15.88
C MET A 247 -12.83 -13.24 -14.68
N TYR A 248 -12.22 -12.99 -13.52
CA TYR A 248 -12.66 -13.55 -12.24
C TYR A 248 -14.09 -13.10 -11.91
N PHE A 249 -14.40 -11.80 -12.00
CA PHE A 249 -15.75 -11.28 -11.77
C PHE A 249 -16.81 -11.93 -12.67
N SER A 250 -16.51 -12.08 -13.96
CA SER A 250 -17.37 -12.79 -14.92
C SER A 250 -17.55 -14.26 -14.52
N ALA A 251 -16.45 -14.96 -14.18
CA ALA A 251 -16.52 -16.35 -13.74
C ALA A 251 -17.43 -16.53 -12.52
N VAL A 252 -17.23 -15.74 -11.46
CA VAL A 252 -18.00 -15.88 -10.21
C VAL A 252 -19.46 -15.45 -10.37
N THR A 253 -19.74 -14.51 -11.28
CA THR A 253 -21.09 -14.13 -11.69
C THR A 253 -21.77 -15.28 -12.43
N MET A 254 -21.12 -15.83 -13.45
CA MET A 254 -21.66 -16.88 -14.30
C MET A 254 -21.87 -18.21 -13.54
N THR A 255 -21.04 -18.49 -12.54
CA THR A 255 -21.21 -19.64 -11.62
C THR A 255 -22.14 -19.33 -10.44
N THR A 256 -22.73 -18.13 -10.38
CA THR A 256 -23.63 -17.68 -9.29
C THR A 256 -23.00 -17.71 -7.89
N LEU A 257 -21.67 -17.69 -7.80
CA LEU A 257 -20.95 -17.68 -6.52
C LEU A 257 -21.05 -16.30 -5.85
N GLY A 258 -20.79 -15.24 -6.63
CA GLY A 258 -21.02 -13.86 -6.21
C GLY A 258 -20.35 -13.47 -4.88
N TYR A 259 -19.04 -13.71 -4.72
CA TYR A 259 -18.32 -13.45 -3.47
C TYR A 259 -18.39 -12.00 -2.95
N GLY A 260 -18.65 -11.02 -3.84
CA GLY A 260 -18.85 -9.62 -3.46
C GLY A 260 -17.59 -8.75 -3.51
N ASP A 261 -16.45 -9.29 -3.95
CA ASP A 261 -15.19 -8.51 -4.06
C ASP A 261 -15.29 -7.36 -5.09
N ILE A 262 -16.14 -7.56 -6.11
CA ILE A 262 -16.48 -6.58 -7.14
C ILE A 262 -18.00 -6.56 -7.30
N VAL A 263 -18.62 -5.39 -7.19
CA VAL A 263 -20.09 -5.24 -7.22
C VAL A 263 -20.50 -4.16 -8.24
N PRO A 264 -21.55 -4.37 -9.04
CA PRO A 264 -22.00 -3.37 -10.02
C PRO A 264 -22.66 -2.15 -9.33
N ASN A 265 -22.11 -0.97 -9.58
CA ASN A 265 -22.60 0.29 -9.03
C ASN A 265 -23.56 1.04 -9.98
N SER A 266 -23.42 0.84 -11.30
CA SER A 266 -24.26 1.51 -12.30
C SER A 266 -25.37 0.62 -12.86
N THR A 267 -26.48 1.23 -13.30
CA THR A 267 -27.62 0.52 -13.89
C THR A 267 -27.21 -0.30 -15.12
N ILE A 268 -26.31 0.24 -15.95
CA ILE A 268 -25.83 -0.44 -17.17
C ILE A 268 -25.10 -1.74 -16.81
N VAL A 269 -24.18 -1.69 -15.85
CA VAL A 269 -23.43 -2.88 -15.44
C VAL A 269 -24.36 -3.88 -14.74
N ARG A 270 -25.32 -3.42 -13.94
CA ARG A 270 -26.33 -4.30 -13.33
C ARG A 270 -27.14 -5.08 -14.38
N ILE A 271 -27.57 -4.42 -15.45
CA ILE A 271 -28.27 -5.10 -16.56
C ILE A 271 -27.37 -6.13 -17.24
N LEU A 272 -26.10 -5.80 -17.50
CA LEU A 272 -25.15 -6.74 -18.09
C LEU A 272 -24.96 -7.98 -17.20
N VAL A 273 -24.79 -7.78 -15.90
CA VAL A 273 -24.66 -8.88 -14.90
C VAL A 273 -25.91 -9.75 -14.88
N MET A 274 -27.11 -9.17 -14.97
CA MET A 274 -28.37 -9.94 -15.07
C MET A 274 -28.39 -10.81 -16.33
N ILE A 275 -28.03 -10.23 -17.49
CA ILE A 275 -27.97 -10.95 -18.77
C ILE A 275 -26.92 -12.08 -18.70
N GLU A 276 -25.74 -11.80 -18.17
CA GLU A 276 -24.66 -12.78 -18.00
C GLU A 276 -25.12 -13.94 -17.12
N THR A 277 -25.72 -13.64 -15.97
CA THR A 277 -26.16 -14.66 -15.00
C THR A 277 -27.22 -15.58 -15.61
N ILE A 278 -28.23 -15.03 -16.28
CA ILE A 278 -29.27 -15.82 -16.96
C ILE A 278 -28.66 -16.70 -18.06
N THR A 279 -27.74 -16.14 -18.83
CA THR A 279 -27.04 -16.85 -19.91
C THR A 279 -26.21 -18.00 -19.35
N GLY A 280 -25.45 -17.74 -18.28
CA GLY A 280 -24.60 -18.72 -17.60
C GLY A 280 -25.37 -19.91 -17.06
N VAL A 281 -26.40 -19.64 -16.26
CA VAL A 281 -27.27 -20.68 -15.68
C VAL A 281 -27.94 -21.51 -16.78
N THR A 282 -28.37 -20.86 -17.87
CA THR A 282 -28.98 -21.56 -19.01
C THR A 282 -27.99 -22.52 -19.68
N ILE A 283 -26.75 -22.08 -19.93
CA ILE A 283 -25.71 -22.93 -20.55
C ILE A 283 -25.36 -24.11 -19.64
N VAL A 284 -25.18 -23.87 -18.33
CA VAL A 284 -24.88 -24.93 -17.35
C VAL A 284 -26.03 -25.93 -17.28
N GLY A 285 -27.28 -25.46 -17.24
CA GLY A 285 -28.47 -26.31 -17.28
C GLY A 285 -28.53 -27.17 -18.54
N MET A 286 -28.32 -26.58 -19.72
CA MET A 286 -28.27 -27.31 -21.00
C MET A 286 -27.14 -28.34 -21.04
N PHE A 287 -25.97 -27.99 -20.50
CA PHE A 287 -24.83 -28.90 -20.41
C PHE A 287 -25.15 -30.10 -19.53
N ALA A 288 -25.72 -29.88 -18.35
CA ALA A 288 -26.14 -30.94 -17.44
C ALA A 288 -27.22 -31.83 -18.08
N SER A 289 -28.25 -31.26 -18.71
CA SER A 289 -29.28 -32.02 -19.41
C SER A 289 -28.70 -32.89 -20.53
N CYS A 290 -27.77 -32.36 -21.33
CA CYS A 290 -27.10 -33.13 -22.38
C CYS A 290 -26.18 -34.23 -21.81
N LEU A 291 -25.55 -33.97 -20.67
CA LEU A 291 -24.65 -34.92 -20.00
C LEU A 291 -25.41 -36.15 -19.51
N PHE A 292 -26.59 -35.97 -18.91
CA PHE A 292 -27.43 -37.06 -18.40
C PHE A 292 -28.37 -37.65 -19.45
N TRP A 293 -28.47 -37.07 -20.64
CA TRP A 293 -29.18 -37.68 -21.76
C TRP A 293 -28.49 -38.99 -22.16
N ASN A 294 -29.10 -40.13 -21.83
CA ASN A 294 -28.76 -41.43 -22.39
C ASN A 294 -29.63 -41.68 -23.63
N ARG A 295 -28.97 -41.93 -24.78
CA ARG A 295 -29.65 -42.53 -25.93
C ARG A 295 -29.75 -44.02 -25.63
N GLY A 296 -30.91 -44.46 -25.14
CA GLY A 296 -31.29 -45.87 -25.19
C GLY A 296 -31.40 -46.35 -26.62
#